data_AF-A0A0C1R2C0-F1
#
_entry.id   AF-A0A0C1R2C0-F1
#
_cell.length_a   1.000
_cell.length_b   1.000
_cell.length_c   1.000
_cell.angle_alpha   90.00
_cell.angle_beta   90.00
_cell.angle_gamma   90.00
#
_symmetry.space_group_name_H-M   'P 1'
#
loop_
_entity.id
_entity.type
_entity.pdbx_description
1 polymer ?
#
loop_
_entity_poly.entity_id
_entity_poly.type
_entity_poly.pdbx_seq_one_letter_code
_entity_poly.pdbx_strand_id
1 'polypeptide(L)' 'MEQVQASELKLGEIYEVEFLNGSKLIVKFTGIKAGRYYFLNNDDNQFTIANNSVQYYRFYKLG' A
#
# COMPACT_ATOMS: atom_id res chain seq x y z
N MET A 1 11.39 3.32 10.12
CA MET A 1 10.51 2.95 8.99
C MET A 1 11.18 3.41 7.72
N GLU A 2 11.38 2.52 6.76
CA GLU A 2 12.04 2.82 5.49
C GLU A 2 10.96 3.11 4.44
N GLN A 3 11.04 4.26 3.75
CA GLN A 3 10.13 4.55 2.65
C GLN A 3 10.54 3.70 1.45
N VAL A 4 9.56 3.04 0.83
CA VAL A 4 9.76 2.21 -0.37
C VAL A 4 8.89 2.72 -1.51
N GLN A 5 9.33 2.47 -2.75
CA GLN A 5 8.50 2.71 -3.92
C GLN A 5 7.41 1.66 -4.05
N ALA A 6 6.32 2.01 -4.74
CA ALA A 6 5.23 1.07 -4.99
C ALA A 6 5.68 -0.20 -5.75
N SER A 7 6.71 -0.09 -6.59
CA SER A 7 7.32 -1.22 -7.31
C SER A 7 8.09 -2.19 -6.40
N GLU A 8 8.39 -1.79 -5.17
CA GLU A 8 9.15 -2.58 -4.19
C GLU A 8 8.24 -3.31 -3.19
N LEU A 9 6.92 -3.16 -3.33
CA LEU A 9 5.93 -3.84 -2.50
C LEU A 9 5.98 -5.35 -2.74
N LYS A 10 6.06 -6.14 -1.65
CA LYS A 10 6.15 -7.59 -1.71
C LYS A 10 4.89 -8.23 -1.11
N LEU A 11 4.43 -9.29 -1.78
CA LEU A 11 3.21 -10.00 -1.40
C LEU A 11 3.29 -10.48 0.06
N GLY A 12 2.26 -10.16 0.85
CA GLY A 12 2.15 -10.57 2.25
C GLY A 12 2.86 -9.66 3.25
N GLU A 13 3.71 -8.73 2.81
CA GLU A 13 4.35 -7.76 3.70
C GLU A 13 3.37 -6.67 4.14
N ILE A 14 3.65 -6.10 5.31
CA ILE A 14 2.86 -5.05 5.94
C ILE A 14 3.56 -3.70 5.75
N TYR A 15 2.77 -2.70 5.38
CA TYR A 15 3.22 -1.33 5.14
C TYR A 15 2.32 -0.34 5.88
N GLU A 16 2.88 0.78 6.30
CA GLU A 16 2.12 1.99 6.57
C GLU A 16 1.98 2.78 5.26
N VAL A 17 0.75 3.08 4.86
CA VAL A 17 0.42 3.88 3.69
C VAL A 17 -0.04 5.26 4.13
N GLU A 18 0.66 6.30 3.68
CA GLU A 18 0.26 7.69 3.88
C GLU A 18 -0.48 8.20 2.62
N PHE A 19 -1.71 8.67 2.83
CA PHE A 19 -2.59 9.23 1.82
C PHE A 19 -2.30 10.72 1.61
N LEU A 20 -2.78 11.30 0.50
CA LEU A 20 -2.63 12.73 0.18
C LEU A 20 -3.13 13.68 1.26
N ASN A 21 -4.13 13.29 2.04
CA ASN A 21 -4.66 14.08 3.15
C ASN A 21 -3.83 13.95 4.44
N GLY A 22 -2.69 13.27 4.40
CA GLY A 22 -1.83 13.00 5.56
C GLY A 22 -2.32 11.89 6.48
N SER A 23 -3.48 11.29 6.21
CA SER A 23 -3.94 10.12 6.97
C SER A 23 -3.07 8.91 6.67
N LYS A 24 -2.97 8.00 7.64
CA LYS A 24 -2.11 6.83 7.58
C LYS A 24 -2.90 5.56 7.85
N LEU A 25 -2.59 4.48 7.15
CA LEU A 25 -3.22 3.18 7.34
C LEU A 25 -2.18 2.06 7.28
N ILE A 26 -2.24 1.13 8.23
CA ILE A 26 -1.44 -0.10 8.22
C ILE A 26 -2.16 -1.14 7.37
N VAL A 27 -1.44 -1.70 6.40
CA VAL A 27 -2.02 -2.58 5.39
C VAL A 27 -1.08 -3.70 4.99
N LYS A 28 -1.64 -4.86 4.66
CA LYS A 28 -0.93 -5.97 4.03
C LYS A 28 -1.08 -5.86 2.52
N PHE A 29 0.03 -5.88 1.78
CA PHE A 29 -0.02 -5.90 0.31
C PHE A 29 -0.39 -7.29 -0.20
N THR A 30 -1.44 -7.39 -1.02
CA THR A 30 -1.97 -8.66 -1.52
C THR A 30 -1.78 -8.87 -3.03
N GLY A 31 -1.07 -7.95 -3.69
CA GLY A 31 -0.61 -8.11 -5.07
C GLY A 31 -1.15 -7.08 -6.06
N ILE A 32 -0.86 -7.30 -7.34
CA ILE A 32 -1.26 -6.42 -8.46
C ILE A 32 -2.12 -7.21 -9.43
N LYS A 33 -3.30 -6.69 -9.77
CA LYS A 33 -4.21 -7.27 -10.78
C LYS A 33 -4.90 -6.17 -11.56
N ALA A 34 -5.02 -6.32 -12.88
CA ALA A 34 -5.71 -5.38 -13.76
C ALA A 34 -5.29 -3.89 -13.55
N GLY A 35 -3.99 -3.65 -13.38
CA GLY A 35 -3.45 -2.29 -13.19
C GLY A 35 -3.78 -1.64 -11.83
N ARG A 36 -4.09 -2.43 -10.80
CA ARG A 36 -4.38 -1.95 -9.45
C ARG A 36 -3.56 -2.71 -8.43
N TYR A 37 -3.11 -2.01 -7.40
CA TYR A 37 -2.46 -2.55 -6.21
C TYR A 37 -3.54 -2.86 -5.18
N TYR A 38 -3.51 -4.08 -4.62
CA TYR A 38 -4.51 -4.58 -3.68
C TYR A 38 -3.90 -4.65 -2.28
N PHE A 39 -4.72 -4.26 -1.30
CA PHE A 39 -4.31 -4.19 0.09
C PHE A 39 -5.45 -4.65 1.00
N LEU A 40 -5.10 -5.25 2.14
CA LEU A 40 -6.01 -5.53 3.25
C LEU A 40 -5.59 -4.69 4.46
N ASN A 41 -6.55 -4.07 5.15
CA ASN A 41 -6.28 -3.45 6.45
C ASN A 41 -6.30 -4.52 7.57
N ASN A 42 -6.15 -4.09 8.83
CA ASN A 42 -6.15 -4.99 9.99
C ASN A 42 -7.51 -5.66 10.26
N ASP A 43 -8.60 -5.16 9.68
CA ASP A 43 -9.95 -5.72 9.78
C ASP A 43 -10.29 -6.61 8.56
N ASP A 44 -9.27 -6.99 7.77
CA ASP A 44 -9.41 -7.71 6.49
C ASP A 44 -10.29 -7.00 5.44
N ASN A 45 -10.51 -5.69 5.59
CA ASN A 45 -11.18 -4.90 4.57
C ASN A 45 -10.23 -4.62 3.40
N GLN A 46 -10.70 -4.95 2.19
CA GLN A 46 -9.94 -4.74 0.97
C GLN A 46 -10.14 -3.34 0.41
N PHE A 47 -9.04 -2.71 0.00
CA PHE A 47 -9.08 -1.54 -0.88
C PHE A 47 -8.03 -1.66 -1.99
N THR A 48 -8.13 -0.77 -2.97
CA THR A 48 -7.22 -0.78 -4.13
C THR A 48 -6.75 0.62 -4.48
N ILE A 49 -5.52 0.69 -4.98
CA ILE A 49 -4.94 1.92 -5.55
C ILE A 49 -4.69 1.66 -7.04
N ALA A 50 -5.19 2.54 -7.90
CA ALA A 50 -4.95 2.44 -9.34
C ALA A 50 -3.49 2.80 -9.65
N ASN A 51 -2.86 2.09 -10.61
CA ASN A 51 -1.44 2.26 -10.93
C ASN A 51 -1.09 3.70 -11.34
N ASN A 52 -1.98 4.37 -12.07
CA ASN A 52 -1.79 5.78 -12.45
C ASN A 52 -1.84 6.77 -11.27
N SER A 53 -2.31 6.33 -10.11
CA SER A 53 -2.40 7.14 -8.89
C SER A 53 -1.41 6.71 -7.81
N VAL A 54 -0.74 5.56 -7.94
CA VAL A 54 0.05 4.95 -6.86
C VAL A 54 1.24 5.82 -6.43
N GLN A 55 1.78 6.63 -7.35
CA GLN A 55 2.85 7.58 -7.10
C GLN A 55 2.49 8.70 -6.10
N TYR A 56 1.20 8.93 -5.84
CA TYR A 56 0.72 9.93 -4.89
C TYR A 56 0.60 9.41 -3.45
N TYR A 57 0.93 8.13 -3.23
CA TYR A 57 0.90 7.48 -1.92
C TYR A 57 2.33 7.21 -1.47
N ARG A 58 2.59 7.32 -0.17
CA ARG A 58 3.89 6.96 0.41
C ARG A 58 3.74 5.63 1.14
N PHE A 59 4.65 4.71 0.88
CA PHE A 59 4.68 3.38 1.50
C PHE A 59 5.88 3.31 2.42
N TYR A 60 5.66 2.89 3.65
CA TYR A 60 6.71 2.70 4.64
C TYR A 60 6.73 1.24 5.07
N LYS A 61 7.88 0.58 4.90
CA LYS A 61 8.06 -0.78 5.40
C LYS A 61 8.13 -0.76 6.93
N LEU A 62 7.24 -1.52 7.55
CA LEU A 62 7.32 -1.84 8.98
C LEU A 62 8.33 -3.00 9.12
N GLY A 63 9.36 -2.78 9.94
CA GLY A 63 10.49 -3.71 10.11
C GLY A 63 10.11 -5.01 10.79
#